data_AF-A0ABD6F4Z7-F1
#
_entry.id   AF-A0ABD6F4Z7-F1
#
_cell.length_a   1.000
_cell.length_b   1.000
_cell.length_c   1.000
_cell.angle_alpha   90.00
_cell.angle_beta   90.00
_cell.angle_gamma   90.00
#
_symmetry.space_group_name_H-M   'P 1'
#
loop_
_entity.id
_entity.type
_entity.pdbx_description
1 polymer ?
#
loop_
_entity_poly.entity_id
_entity_poly.type
_entity_poly.pdbx_seq_one_letter_code
_entity_poly.pdbx_strand_id
1 'polypeptide(L)' 'QELAKGSAKHFNLQSNSMHYFVPVKVVSAQSQVVAGTNWKLVVQFQASKRTKHEGDIDVDEFKANPDGEK' A
#
# COMPACT_ATOMS: atom_id res chain seq x y z
N GLN A 1 7.59 7.84 -2.95
CA GLN A 1 6.41 6.99 -2.63
C GLN A 1 6.53 5.56 -3.19
N GLU A 2 7.65 5.19 -3.83
CA GLU A 2 7.81 3.87 -4.48
C GLU A 2 7.87 2.69 -3.50
N LEU A 3 8.47 2.88 -2.31
CA LEU A 3 8.51 1.84 -1.26
C LEU A 3 7.11 1.41 -0.81
N ALA A 4 6.21 2.35 -0.57
CA ALA A 4 4.83 2.04 -0.16
C ALA A 4 4.07 1.26 -1.23
N LYS A 5 4.28 1.58 -2.52
CA LYS A 5 3.69 0.89 -3.66
C LYS A 5 4.23 -0.54 -3.80
N GLY A 6 5.55 -0.71 -3.71
CA GLY A 6 6.18 -2.04 -3.73
C GLY A 6 5.71 -2.94 -2.59
N SER A 7 5.64 -2.40 -1.37
CA SER A 7 5.11 -3.12 -0.20
C SER A 7 3.64 -3.49 -0.35
N ALA A 8 2.81 -2.60 -0.91
CA ALA A 8 1.39 -2.88 -1.18
C ALA A 8 1.21 -4.06 -2.14
N LYS A 9 1.98 -4.08 -3.23
CA LYS A 9 1.96 -5.19 -4.21
C LYS A 9 2.35 -6.51 -3.55
N HIS A 10 3.44 -6.52 -2.79
CA HIS A 10 3.89 -7.72 -2.08
C HIS A 10 2.86 -8.22 -1.07
N PHE A 11 2.28 -7.31 -0.27
CA PHE A 11 1.24 -7.64 0.70
C PHE A 11 -0.01 -8.25 0.04
N ASN A 12 -0.44 -7.70 -1.09
CA ASN A 12 -1.60 -8.22 -1.81
C ASN A 12 -1.36 -9.60 -2.43
N LEU A 13 -0.14 -9.90 -2.87
CA LEU A 13 0.21 -11.24 -3.37
C LEU A 13 0.21 -12.29 -2.25
N GLN A 14 0.59 -11.91 -1.04
CA GLN A 14 0.67 -12.82 0.10
C GLN A 14 -0.63 -12.95 0.90
N SER A 15 -1.53 -11.97 0.80
CA SER A 15 -2.78 -11.94 1.54
C SER A 15 -3.85 -12.85 0.89
N ASN A 16 -4.54 -13.65 1.69
CA ASN A 16 -5.71 -14.43 1.26
C ASN A 16 -7.03 -13.63 1.22
N SER A 17 -6.97 -12.30 1.38
CA SER A 17 -8.16 -11.45 1.23
C SER A 17 -8.68 -11.47 -0.20
N MET A 18 -10.00 -11.49 -0.36
CA MET A 18 -10.67 -11.37 -1.66
C MET A 18 -10.47 -10.00 -2.32
N HIS A 19 -10.25 -8.96 -1.51
CA HIS A 19 -10.05 -7.58 -1.98
C HIS A 19 -8.58 -7.19 -1.93
N TYR A 20 -8.18 -6.31 -2.84
CA TYR A 20 -6.87 -5.67 -2.77
C TYR A 20 -6.83 -4.60 -1.69
N PHE A 21 -5.68 -4.44 -1.05
CA PHE A 21 -5.38 -3.35 -0.14
C PHE A 21 -4.54 -2.29 -0.84
N VAL A 22 -4.98 -1.05 -0.77
CA VAL A 22 -4.30 0.09 -1.38
C VAL A 22 -3.76 1.02 -0.29
N PRO A 23 -2.53 1.55 -0.45
CA PRO A 23 -1.98 2.50 0.51
C PRO A 23 -2.68 3.85 0.34
N VAL A 24 -3.35 4.33 1.38
CA VAL A 24 -4.08 5.62 1.34
C VAL A 24 -3.26 6.76 1.92
N LYS A 25 -2.38 6.46 2.89
CA LYS A 25 -1.60 7.49 3.59
C LYS A 25 -0.32 6.92 4.17
N VAL A 26 0.79 7.64 4.03
CA VAL A 26 2.01 7.38 4.81
C VAL A 26 1.90 8.13 6.12
N VAL A 27 1.84 7.40 7.24
CA VAL A 27 1.73 7.95 8.59
C VAL A 27 3.10 8.38 9.11
N SER A 28 4.14 7.59 8.81
CA SER A 28 5.51 7.89 9.21
C SER A 28 6.50 7.22 8.26
N ALA A 29 7.63 7.88 8.02
CA ALA A 29 8.75 7.31 7.31
C ALA A 29 10.03 7.71 8.06
N GLN A 30 10.81 6.71 8.48
CA GLN A 30 12.09 6.90 9.14
C GLN A 30 13.16 6.16 8.34
N SER A 31 14.32 6.79 8.18
CA SER A 31 15.48 6.22 7.52
C SER A 31 16.65 6.18 8.49
N GLN A 32 17.34 5.04 8.55
CA GLN A 32 18.56 4.89 9.32
C GLN A 32 19.67 4.33 8.41
N VAL A 33 20.79 5.03 8.34
CA VAL A 33 21.97 4.56 7.60
C VAL A 33 22.72 3.54 8.47
N VAL A 34 22.95 2.36 7.91
CA VAL A 34 23.67 1.22 8.50
C VAL A 34 24.65 0.67 7.44
N ALA A 35 24.92 -0.63 7.39
CA ALA A 35 25.50 -1.28 6.21
C ALA A 35 24.44 -1.35 5.06
N GLY A 36 24.00 -0.18 4.60
CA GLY A 36 22.80 0.01 3.76
C GLY A 36 21.89 1.10 4.32
N THR A 37 20.64 1.18 3.86
CA THR A 37 19.63 2.08 4.45
C THR A 37 18.46 1.26 4.94
N ASN A 38 18.19 1.32 6.25
CA ASN A 38 17.00 0.74 6.84
C ASN A 38 15.84 1.75 6.73
N TRP A 39 14.74 1.33 6.14
CA TRP A 39 13.54 2.14 5.95
C TRP A 39 12.40 1.59 6.81
N LYS A 40 11.96 2.37 7.79
CA LYS A 40 10.77 2.06 8.60
C LYS A 40 9.61 2.91 8.11
N LEU A 41 8.69 2.30 7.39
CA LEU A 41 7.47 2.95 6.91
C LEU A 41 6.26 2.47 7.71
N VAL A 42 5.44 3.42 8.16
CA VAL A 42 4.11 3.16 8.70
C VAL A 42 3.13 3.70 7.67
N VAL A 43 2.37 2.81 7.05
CA VAL A 43 1.44 3.13 5.95
C VAL A 43 0.05 2.62 6.33
N GLN A 44 -0.95 3.47 6.14
CA GLN A 44 -2.35 3.11 6.28
C GLN A 44 -2.84 2.52 4.96
N PHE A 45 -3.50 1.37 5.06
CA PHE A 45 -4.10 0.66 3.94
C PHE A 45 -5.62 0.66 4.05
N GLN A 46 -6.29 0.66 2.91
CA GLN A 46 -7.74 0.49 2.81
C GLN A 46 -8.05 -0.63 1.82
N ALA A 47 -9.08 -1.41 2.12
CA ALA A 47 -9.61 -2.39 1.16
C ALA A 47 -10.25 -1.65 -0.02
N SER A 48 -9.86 -2.03 -1.24
CA SER A 48 -10.48 -1.53 -2.45
C SER A 48 -11.77 -2.31 -2.74
N LYS A 49 -12.62 -1.74 -3.60
CA LYS A 49 -13.84 -2.43 -4.07
C LYS A 49 -13.52 -3.58 -5.03
N ARG A 50 -12.31 -3.62 -5.60
CA ARG A 50 -11.94 -4.56 -6.64
C ARG A 50 -11.43 -5.86 -6.03
N THR A 51 -11.86 -6.96 -6.63
CA THR A 51 -11.50 -8.30 -6.17
C THR A 51 -10.24 -8.82 -6.87
N LYS A 52 -9.49 -9.71 -6.21
CA LYS A 52 -8.30 -10.36 -6.78
C LYS A 52 -8.59 -11.29 -7.97
N HIS A 53 -9.87 -11.56 -8.21
CA HIS A 53 -10.33 -12.40 -9.30
C HIS A 53 -10.58 -11.61 -10.60
N GLU A 54 -10.59 -10.27 -10.53
CA GLU A 54 -10.77 -9.33 -11.68
C GLU A 54 -9.44 -8.87 -12.31
N GLY A 55 -8.36 -9.65 -12.14
CA GLY A 55 -7.02 -9.38 -12.70
C GLY A 55 -6.16 -8.43 -11.86
N ASP A 56 -4.90 -8.25 -12.27
CA ASP A 56 -3.92 -7.42 -11.57
C ASP A 56 -4.40 -5.96 -11.42
N ILE A 57 -4.18 -5.41 -10.23
CA ILE A 57 -4.36 -3.98 -9.95
C ILE A 57 -3.05 -3.25 -10.16
N ASP A 58 -3.09 -2.24 -11.01
CA ASP A 58 -2.09 -1.20 -11.02
C ASP A 58 -2.29 -0.29 -9.79
N VAL A 59 -1.31 -0.30 -8.88
CA VAL A 59 -1.35 0.48 -7.63
C VAL A 59 -1.20 1.99 -7.87
N ASP A 60 -0.93 2.42 -9.10
CA ASP A 60 -0.89 3.83 -9.53
C ASP A 60 -2.28 4.38 -9.86
N GLU A 61 -3.26 3.50 -10.15
CA GLU A 61 -4.59 3.89 -10.61
C GLU A 61 -5.52 4.41 -9.49
N PHE A 62 -5.22 4.10 -8.23
CA PHE A 62 -6.04 4.55 -7.10
C PHE A 62 -5.53 5.89 -6.57
N LYS A 63 -5.99 6.99 -7.20
CA LYS A 63 -6.01 8.30 -6.54
C LYS A 63 -6.78 8.15 -5.24
N ALA A 64 -6.10 8.41 -4.12
CA ALA A 64 -6.69 8.44 -2.80
C ALA A 64 -8.04 9.14 -2.87
N ASN A 65 -9.12 8.43 -2.59
CA ASN A 65 -10.42 9.07 -2.42
C ASN A 65 -10.28 9.91 -1.14
N PRO A 66 -10.36 11.25 -1.21
CA PRO A 66 -10.18 12.10 -0.02
C PRO A 66 -11.36 11.99 0.96
N ASP A 67 -12.46 11.34 0.59
CA ASP A 67 -13.71 11.26 1.37
C ASP A 67 -13.71 10.17 2.47
N GLY A 68 -12.63 10.10 3.23
CA GLY A 68 -12.55 9.34 4.49
C GLY A 68 -12.81 10.20 5.73
N GLU A 69 -13.32 11.42 5.58
CA GLU A 69 -13.72 12.28 6.69
C GLU A 69 -15.16 11.94 7.12
N LYS A 70 -15.28 11.22 8.25
CA LYS A 70 -16.28 11.50 9.30
C LYS A 70 -15.68 11.19 10.66
#